data_AF-A0A383DDV7-F1
#
_entry.id   AF-A0A383DDV7-F1
#
_cell.length_a   1.000
_cell.length_b   1.000
_cell.length_c   1.000
_cell.angle_alpha   90.00
_cell.angle_beta   90.00
_cell.angle_gamma   90.00
#
_symmetry.space_group_name_H-M   'P 1'
#
loop_
_entity.id
_entity.type
_entity.pdbx_description
1 polymer ?
#
loop_
_entity_poly.entity_id
_entity_poly.type
_entity_poly.pdbx_seq_one_letter_code
_entity_poly.pdbx_strand_id
1 'polypeptide(L)'
;GPDGIKALGGVLGIVASAPEQQRRLKLAQWITTPGNPLTSRVIVNRLWKHHFGNGLAATPNDLGVNGVRPTHPELLDWLAAELVSSDWSLKQIHRLILTSSAWQQSSQPRKEALDVDSGSRLLWRFPPRRLEAEAIRDNILLAAGTLDSRMEGPGFSGFKVEAENVRHYHPKEAYGTTDWRRMLYMIKVRQEREPTFGVFDCPDFNQTVPNRSRSTTPLQALSLLNSPFVLQQAGL
;
A
#
# COMPACT_ATOMS: atom_id res chain seq x y z
N GLY A 1 -13.25 -22.85 -0.42
CA GLY A 1 -13.79 -24.23 -0.51
C GLY A 1 -15.25 -24.20 -0.93
N PRO A 2 -15.87 -25.38 -1.14
CA PRO A 2 -17.29 -25.50 -1.54
C PRO A 2 -18.27 -24.75 -0.61
N ASP A 3 -17.91 -24.51 0.65
CA ASP A 3 -18.75 -23.78 1.61
C ASP A 3 -18.85 -22.27 1.38
N GLY A 4 -17.91 -21.67 0.63
CA GLY A 4 -17.94 -20.23 0.35
C GLY A 4 -19.14 -19.79 -0.50
N ILE A 5 -19.70 -20.70 -1.30
CA ILE A 5 -20.85 -20.43 -2.18
C ILE A 5 -22.16 -20.41 -1.40
N LYS A 6 -22.28 -21.18 -0.31
CA LYS A 6 -23.46 -21.15 0.58
C LYS A 6 -23.59 -19.81 1.30
N ALA A 7 -22.47 -19.20 1.71
CA ALA A 7 -22.46 -17.88 2.35
C ALA A 7 -22.89 -16.75 1.41
N LEU A 8 -22.74 -16.92 0.09
CA LEU A 8 -23.19 -15.98 -0.93
C LEU A 8 -24.66 -16.20 -1.36
N GLY A 9 -25.44 -16.98 -0.60
CA GLY A 9 -26.90 -17.00 -0.66
C GLY A 9 -27.52 -17.30 -2.03
N GLY A 10 -26.87 -18.08 -2.89
CA GLY A 10 -27.37 -18.36 -4.24
C GLY A 10 -27.30 -17.18 -5.22
N VAL A 11 -26.72 -16.04 -4.83
CA VAL A 11 -26.58 -14.83 -5.65
C VAL A 11 -25.81 -15.08 -6.96
N LEU A 12 -24.92 -16.08 -6.95
CA LEU A 12 -24.14 -16.46 -8.13
C LEU A 12 -24.93 -17.35 -9.13
N GLY A 13 -26.10 -17.87 -8.76
CA GLY A 13 -26.94 -18.71 -9.62
C GLY A 13 -26.25 -20.00 -10.10
N ILE A 14 -25.33 -20.56 -9.31
CA ILE A 14 -24.55 -21.76 -9.65
C ILE A 14 -24.79 -22.90 -8.66
N VAL A 15 -24.91 -24.12 -9.17
CA VAL A 15 -24.96 -25.33 -8.34
C VAL A 15 -23.59 -25.63 -7.75
N ALA A 16 -23.57 -26.18 -6.52
CA ALA A 16 -22.31 -26.47 -5.82
C ALA A 16 -21.42 -27.49 -6.57
N SER A 17 -22.03 -28.38 -7.37
CA SER A 17 -21.36 -29.38 -8.20
C SER A 17 -20.79 -28.82 -9.52
N ALA A 18 -20.98 -27.55 -9.84
CA ALA A 18 -20.47 -26.96 -11.07
C ALA A 18 -18.92 -27.06 -11.14
N PRO A 19 -18.34 -27.24 -12.35
CA PRO A 19 -16.89 -27.25 -12.55
C PRO A 19 -16.20 -26.04 -11.92
N GLU A 20 -15.01 -26.24 -11.35
CA GLU A 20 -14.30 -25.20 -10.61
C GLU A 20 -14.08 -23.92 -11.41
N GLN A 21 -13.69 -24.05 -12.69
CA GLN A 21 -13.49 -22.92 -13.59
C GLN A 21 -14.75 -22.06 -13.72
N GLN A 22 -15.93 -22.67 -13.85
CA GLN A 22 -17.20 -21.96 -13.96
C GLN A 22 -17.54 -21.24 -12.64
N ARG A 23 -17.30 -21.88 -11.50
CA ARG A 23 -17.54 -21.27 -10.17
C ARG A 23 -16.64 -20.04 -9.97
N ARG A 24 -15.35 -20.13 -10.33
CA ARG A 24 -14.40 -19.01 -10.24
C ARG A 24 -14.78 -17.86 -11.19
N LEU A 25 -15.18 -18.17 -12.41
CA LEU A 25 -15.61 -17.17 -13.38
C LEU A 25 -16.86 -16.42 -12.92
N LYS A 26 -17.87 -17.14 -12.42
CA LYS A 26 -19.11 -16.54 -11.91
C LYS A 26 -18.87 -15.66 -10.69
N LEU A 27 -18.00 -16.11 -9.77
CA LEU A 27 -17.58 -15.28 -8.64
C LEU A 27 -16.86 -14.01 -9.11
N ALA A 28 -15.93 -14.11 -10.05
CA ALA A 28 -15.22 -12.96 -10.59
C ALA A 28 -16.17 -11.95 -11.24
N GLN A 29 -17.10 -12.42 -12.08
CA GLN A 29 -18.14 -11.60 -12.71
C GLN A 29 -19.01 -10.89 -11.66
N TRP A 30 -19.42 -11.59 -10.60
CA TRP A 30 -20.23 -11.01 -9.53
C TRP A 30 -19.46 -9.95 -8.71
N ILE A 31 -18.18 -10.19 -8.42
CA ILE A 31 -17.33 -9.22 -7.72
C ILE A 31 -17.24 -7.91 -8.52
N THR A 32 -17.18 -7.97 -9.84
CA THR A 32 -17.03 -6.80 -10.71
C THR A 32 -18.35 -6.29 -11.29
N THR A 33 -19.49 -6.87 -10.91
CA THR A 33 -20.80 -6.43 -11.41
C THR A 33 -21.14 -5.04 -10.85
N PRO A 34 -21.67 -4.10 -11.65
CA PRO A 34 -22.02 -2.75 -11.17
C PRO A 34 -23.01 -2.74 -9.98
N GLY A 35 -23.87 -3.76 -9.89
CA GLY A 35 -24.78 -3.96 -8.76
C GLY A 35 -24.13 -4.41 -7.45
N ASN A 36 -22.82 -4.67 -7.43
CA ASN A 36 -22.06 -4.95 -6.22
C ASN A 36 -21.23 -3.71 -5.80
N PRO A 37 -21.75 -2.86 -4.89
CA PRO A 37 -21.09 -1.62 -4.51
C PRO A 37 -19.85 -1.84 -3.61
N LEU A 38 -19.66 -3.05 -3.08
CA LEU A 38 -18.59 -3.30 -2.10
C LEU A 38 -17.21 -3.19 -2.75
N THR A 39 -17.04 -3.77 -3.94
CA THR A 39 -15.75 -3.80 -4.63
C THR A 39 -15.25 -2.41 -4.95
N SER A 40 -16.10 -1.55 -5.52
CA SER A 40 -15.73 -0.17 -5.85
C SER A 40 -15.43 0.63 -4.58
N ARG A 41 -16.28 0.54 -3.53
CA ARG A 41 -16.04 1.16 -2.21
C ARG A 41 -14.70 0.74 -1.59
N VAL A 42 -14.35 -0.54 -1.63
CA VAL A 42 -13.08 -1.05 -1.09
C VAL A 42 -11.90 -0.45 -1.85
N ILE A 43 -11.96 -0.43 -3.19
CA ILE A 43 -10.88 0.13 -4.02
C ILE A 43 -10.70 1.63 -3.72
N VAL A 44 -11.76 2.43 -3.77
CA VAL A 44 -11.62 3.87 -3.56
C VAL A 44 -11.19 4.21 -2.14
N ASN A 45 -11.63 3.44 -1.13
CA ASN A 45 -11.17 3.61 0.25
C ASN A 45 -9.66 3.32 0.37
N ARG A 46 -9.14 2.31 -0.36
CA ARG A 46 -7.70 2.00 -0.41
C ARG A 46 -6.90 3.08 -1.14
N LEU A 47 -7.41 3.61 -2.25
CA LEU A 47 -6.79 4.74 -2.96
C LEU A 47 -6.72 5.97 -2.07
N TRP A 48 -7.84 6.31 -1.42
CA TRP A 48 -7.92 7.40 -0.46
C TRP A 48 -6.91 7.22 0.68
N LYS A 49 -6.89 6.03 1.28
CA LYS A 49 -5.94 5.68 2.34
C LYS A 49 -4.49 5.84 1.91
N HIS A 50 -4.13 5.42 0.70
CA HIS A 50 -2.75 5.55 0.20
C HIS A 50 -2.31 7.02 0.16
N HIS A 51 -3.22 7.90 -0.24
CA HIS A 51 -3.00 9.34 -0.33
C HIS A 51 -2.98 10.01 1.05
N PHE A 52 -4.03 9.84 1.84
CA PHE A 52 -4.23 10.54 3.10
C PHE A 52 -3.68 9.80 4.34
N GLY A 53 -3.09 8.61 4.16
CA GLY A 53 -2.60 7.73 5.23
C GLY A 53 -3.70 6.93 5.93
N ASN A 54 -4.90 7.50 6.08
CA ASN A 54 -6.09 6.84 6.64
C ASN A 54 -7.19 6.77 5.60
N GLY A 55 -7.92 5.64 5.57
CA GLY A 55 -9.10 5.49 4.72
C GLY A 55 -10.28 6.30 5.26
N LEU A 56 -11.25 6.61 4.39
CA LEU A 56 -12.55 7.14 4.81
C LEU A 56 -13.21 6.20 5.81
N ALA A 57 -13.15 4.89 5.54
CA ALA A 57 -13.34 3.84 6.52
C ALA A 57 -11.97 3.34 7.02
N ALA A 58 -11.77 3.37 8.34
CA ALA A 58 -10.49 3.05 8.97
C ALA A 58 -10.11 1.55 8.86
N THR A 59 -11.08 0.67 8.63
CA THR A 59 -10.90 -0.78 8.47
C THR A 59 -10.87 -1.18 6.98
N PRO A 60 -9.71 -1.18 6.30
CA PRO A 60 -9.64 -1.37 4.85
C PRO A 60 -10.01 -2.80 4.36
N ASN A 61 -10.07 -3.78 5.26
CA ASN A 61 -10.50 -5.15 4.95
C ASN A 61 -11.95 -5.44 5.35
N ASP A 62 -12.53 -4.62 6.22
CA ASP A 62 -13.87 -4.81 6.76
C ASP A 62 -14.69 -3.57 6.41
N LEU A 63 -15.16 -3.52 5.16
CA LEU A 63 -16.14 -2.54 4.71
C LEU A 63 -17.52 -3.19 4.80
N GLY A 64 -18.13 -3.13 5.97
CA GLY A 64 -19.42 -3.78 6.23
C GLY A 64 -19.87 -3.58 7.66
N VAL A 65 -20.82 -4.40 8.12
CA VAL A 65 -21.40 -4.30 9.48
C VAL A 65 -20.34 -4.45 10.58
N ASN A 66 -19.31 -5.27 10.34
CA ASN A 66 -18.21 -5.50 11.29
C ASN A 66 -17.11 -4.44 11.20
N GLY A 67 -17.22 -3.50 10.25
CA GLY A 67 -16.24 -2.46 10.00
C GLY A 67 -16.51 -1.16 10.76
N VAL A 68 -15.51 -0.29 10.81
CA VAL A 68 -15.70 1.09 11.27
C VAL A 68 -16.46 1.87 10.20
N ARG A 69 -17.50 2.60 10.63
CA ARG A 69 -18.28 3.45 9.72
C ARG A 69 -17.39 4.48 9.03
N PRO A 70 -17.59 4.74 7.73
CA PRO A 70 -16.87 5.80 7.04
C PRO A 70 -17.10 7.15 7.69
N THR A 71 -16.07 7.97 7.74
CA THR A 71 -16.12 9.36 8.22
C THR A 71 -16.96 10.25 7.30
N HIS A 72 -16.84 10.01 5.99
CA HIS A 72 -17.57 10.70 4.93
C HIS A 72 -18.25 9.65 4.02
N PRO A 73 -19.40 9.09 4.44
CA PRO A 73 -20.05 8.00 3.70
C PRO A 73 -20.51 8.43 2.31
N GLU A 74 -21.04 9.65 2.17
CA GLU A 74 -21.48 10.18 0.87
C GLU A 74 -20.31 10.37 -0.10
N LEU A 75 -19.16 10.85 0.39
CA LEU A 75 -17.94 10.96 -0.41
C LEU A 75 -17.42 9.59 -0.86
N LEU A 76 -17.46 8.60 0.04
CA LEU A 76 -17.07 7.23 -0.30
C LEU A 76 -17.95 6.66 -1.41
N ASP A 77 -19.26 6.86 -1.29
CA ASP A 77 -20.25 6.38 -2.25
C ASP A 77 -20.14 7.08 -3.60
N TRP A 78 -19.93 8.39 -3.57
CA TRP A 78 -19.69 9.18 -4.77
C TRP A 78 -18.42 8.74 -5.50
N LEU A 79 -17.28 8.61 -4.81
CA LEU A 79 -16.04 8.11 -5.41
C LEU A 79 -16.21 6.68 -5.98
N ALA A 80 -16.95 5.82 -5.28
CA ALA A 80 -17.22 4.46 -5.73
C ALA A 80 -18.08 4.44 -7.00
N ALA A 81 -19.07 5.34 -7.11
CA ALA A 81 -19.86 5.52 -8.32
C ALA A 81 -19.01 6.06 -9.48
N GLU A 82 -18.15 7.06 -9.22
CA GLU A 82 -17.21 7.61 -10.20
C GLU A 82 -16.23 6.56 -10.73
N LEU A 83 -15.78 5.62 -9.88
CA LEU A 83 -14.91 4.53 -10.33
C LEU A 83 -15.64 3.61 -11.32
N VAL A 84 -16.91 3.31 -11.07
CA VAL A 84 -17.71 2.45 -11.96
C VAL A 84 -18.05 3.18 -13.26
N SER A 85 -18.41 4.47 -13.20
CA SER A 85 -18.75 5.28 -14.39
C SER A 85 -17.54 5.57 -15.28
N SER A 86 -16.33 5.57 -14.72
CA SER A 86 -15.06 5.75 -15.44
C SER A 86 -14.42 4.44 -15.94
N ASP A 87 -15.22 3.38 -16.14
CA ASP A 87 -14.75 2.05 -16.57
C ASP A 87 -13.61 1.50 -15.69
N TRP A 88 -13.71 1.71 -14.37
CA TRP A 88 -12.72 1.27 -13.38
C TRP A 88 -11.33 1.89 -13.54
N SER A 89 -11.24 3.07 -14.16
CA SER A 89 -9.97 3.76 -14.36
C SER A 89 -9.39 4.32 -13.06
N LEU A 90 -8.48 3.55 -12.43
CA LEU A 90 -7.79 4.00 -11.21
C LEU A 90 -7.07 5.33 -11.42
N LYS A 91 -6.48 5.55 -12.60
CA LYS A 91 -5.78 6.81 -12.95
C LYS A 91 -6.70 8.02 -12.89
N GLN A 92 -7.95 7.89 -13.30
CA GLN A 92 -8.93 8.98 -13.22
C GLN A 92 -9.27 9.29 -11.77
N ILE A 93 -9.51 8.27 -10.93
CA ILE A 93 -9.77 8.46 -9.49
C ILE A 93 -8.55 9.06 -8.77
N HIS A 94 -7.34 8.61 -9.10
CA HIS A 94 -6.11 9.24 -8.61
C HIS A 94 -6.08 10.73 -8.95
N ARG A 95 -6.32 11.10 -10.22
CA ARG A 95 -6.35 12.51 -10.62
C ARG A 95 -7.40 13.29 -9.84
N LEU A 96 -8.62 12.77 -9.75
CA LEU A 96 -9.73 13.40 -9.04
C LEU A 96 -9.40 13.71 -7.57
N ILE A 97 -8.80 12.74 -6.87
CA ILE A 97 -8.34 12.93 -5.49
C ILE A 97 -7.23 13.99 -5.44
N LEU A 98 -6.20 13.87 -6.27
CA LEU A 98 -5.02 14.73 -6.26
C LEU A 98 -5.31 16.19 -6.70
N THR A 99 -6.40 16.41 -7.45
CA THR A 99 -6.85 17.75 -7.84
C THR A 99 -7.96 18.30 -6.93
N SER A 100 -8.38 17.55 -5.90
CA SER A 100 -9.42 18.00 -4.98
C SER A 100 -8.90 19.07 -4.03
N SER A 101 -9.80 19.93 -3.54
CA SER A 101 -9.47 20.91 -2.49
C SER A 101 -8.94 20.21 -1.24
N ALA A 102 -9.45 19.02 -0.89
CA ALA A 102 -9.01 18.24 0.27
C ALA A 102 -7.54 17.83 0.19
N TRP A 103 -7.06 17.42 -0.99
CA TRP A 103 -5.65 17.07 -1.20
C TRP A 103 -4.74 18.30 -1.21
N GLN A 104 -5.21 19.40 -1.80
CA GLN A 104 -4.43 20.64 -1.96
C GLN A 104 -4.41 21.52 -0.71
N GLN A 105 -5.07 21.12 0.38
CA GLN A 105 -5.04 21.90 1.62
C GLN A 105 -3.64 21.97 2.21
N SER A 106 -3.38 23.07 2.93
CA SER A 106 -2.20 23.18 3.79
C SER A 106 -2.19 22.08 4.87
N SER A 107 -1.01 21.64 5.27
CA SER A 107 -0.81 20.74 6.42
C SER A 107 -0.60 21.50 7.75
N GLN A 108 -0.63 22.84 7.72
CA GLN A 108 -0.39 23.67 8.89
C GLN A 108 -1.44 23.42 9.99
N PRO A 109 -1.02 23.25 11.25
CA PRO A 109 -1.94 23.08 12.36
C PRO A 109 -2.72 24.38 12.67
N ARG A 110 -4.00 24.23 13.03
CA ARG A 110 -4.81 25.30 13.63
C ARG A 110 -5.23 24.84 15.02
N LYS A 111 -4.98 25.66 16.05
CA LYS A 111 -5.21 25.28 17.46
C LYS A 111 -6.64 24.81 17.73
N GLU A 112 -7.62 25.61 17.32
CA GLU A 112 -9.04 25.30 17.49
C GLU A 112 -9.45 23.97 16.84
N ALA A 113 -8.89 23.66 15.66
CA ALA A 113 -9.20 22.41 14.96
C ALA A 113 -8.47 21.20 15.56
N LEU A 114 -7.28 21.39 16.15
CA LEU A 114 -6.57 20.33 16.86
C LEU A 114 -7.31 19.89 18.12
N ASP A 115 -7.95 20.83 18.82
CA ASP A 115 -8.74 20.54 20.03
C ASP A 115 -9.97 19.67 19.72
N VAL A 116 -10.53 19.80 18.51
CA VAL A 116 -11.69 19.01 18.04
C VAL A 116 -11.27 17.71 17.36
N ASP A 117 -10.26 17.76 16.49
CA ASP A 117 -9.81 16.65 15.65
C ASP A 117 -8.30 16.73 15.37
N SER A 118 -7.50 16.34 16.36
CA SER A 118 -6.04 16.27 16.25
C SER A 118 -5.56 15.35 15.11
N GLY A 119 -6.32 14.30 14.81
CA GLY A 119 -6.05 13.32 13.76
C GLY A 119 -6.33 13.80 12.34
N SER A 120 -6.94 14.98 12.16
CA SER A 120 -7.33 15.52 10.85
C SER A 120 -8.25 14.58 10.06
N ARG A 121 -9.07 13.81 10.78
CA ARG A 121 -10.05 12.87 10.24
C ARG A 121 -11.14 13.57 9.44
N LEU A 122 -11.49 14.80 9.81
CA LEU A 122 -12.46 15.66 9.13
C LEU A 122 -11.83 16.48 8.00
N LEU A 123 -10.57 16.19 7.63
CA LEU A 123 -9.89 16.79 6.47
C LEU A 123 -9.87 18.33 6.50
N TRP A 124 -9.71 18.91 7.70
CA TRP A 124 -9.59 20.36 7.90
C TRP A 124 -8.18 20.90 7.59
N ARG A 125 -7.24 19.98 7.36
CA ARG A 125 -5.88 20.17 6.83
C ARG A 125 -5.43 18.89 6.13
N PHE A 126 -4.35 18.96 5.35
CA PHE A 126 -3.69 17.76 4.86
C PHE A 126 -2.99 17.01 6.02
N PRO A 127 -3.31 15.72 6.27
CA PRO A 127 -2.69 14.95 7.35
C PRO A 127 -1.22 14.62 7.01
N PRO A 128 -0.24 15.05 7.81
CA PRO A 128 1.15 14.65 7.62
C PRO A 128 1.31 13.14 7.69
N ARG A 129 2.14 12.58 6.82
CA ARG A 129 2.40 11.14 6.76
C ARG A 129 3.89 10.84 6.77
N ARG A 130 4.25 9.80 7.51
CA ARG A 130 5.58 9.20 7.45
C ARG A 130 5.78 8.54 6.08
N LEU A 131 6.99 8.68 5.53
CA LEU A 131 7.39 7.95 4.32
C LEU A 131 7.55 6.45 4.63
N GLU A 132 7.17 5.62 3.68
CA GLU A 132 7.36 4.16 3.75
C GLU A 132 8.83 3.80 3.44
N ALA A 133 9.27 2.62 3.87
CA ALA A 133 10.61 2.09 3.66
C ALA A 133 11.10 2.28 2.21
N GLU A 134 10.25 1.92 1.24
CA GLU A 134 10.53 2.01 -0.18
C GLU A 134 10.75 3.45 -0.65
N ALA A 135 9.92 4.38 -0.16
CA ALA A 135 10.04 5.78 -0.49
C ALA A 135 11.29 6.40 0.15
N ILE A 136 11.64 6.03 1.39
CA ILE A 136 12.85 6.54 2.05
C ILE A 136 14.09 6.16 1.24
N ARG A 137 14.21 4.88 0.87
CA ARG A 137 15.32 4.41 0.04
C ARG A 137 15.39 5.12 -1.31
N ASP A 138 14.28 5.18 -2.02
CA ASP A 138 14.23 5.81 -3.35
C ASP A 138 14.55 7.32 -3.27
N ASN A 139 14.16 8.01 -2.19
CA ASN A 139 14.52 9.42 -1.98
C ASN A 139 16.00 9.62 -1.66
N ILE A 140 16.65 8.69 -0.94
CA ILE A 140 18.09 8.75 -0.71
C ILE A 140 18.85 8.65 -2.04
N LEU A 141 18.48 7.69 -2.89
CA LEU A 141 19.07 7.55 -4.23
C LEU A 141 18.80 8.77 -5.12
N LEU A 142 17.59 9.33 -5.03
CA LEU A 142 17.24 10.53 -5.78
C LEU A 142 18.08 11.73 -5.34
N ALA A 143 18.24 11.92 -4.04
CA ALA A 143 19.04 13.02 -3.46
C ALA A 143 20.53 12.88 -3.80
N ALA A 144 21.05 11.65 -3.85
CA ALA A 144 22.42 11.36 -4.27
C ALA A 144 22.61 11.41 -5.79
N GLY A 145 21.56 11.58 -6.59
CA GLY A 145 21.64 11.58 -8.06
C GLY A 145 21.94 10.21 -8.69
N THR A 146 21.80 9.13 -7.92
CA THR A 146 22.15 7.75 -8.33
C THR A 146 20.94 6.90 -8.73
N LEU A 147 19.72 7.42 -8.53
CA LEU A 147 18.49 6.67 -8.78
C LEU A 147 18.35 6.24 -10.24
N ASP A 148 18.34 4.92 -10.45
CA ASP A 148 17.94 4.32 -11.71
C ASP A 148 16.41 4.21 -11.79
N SER A 149 15.82 5.09 -12.61
CA SER A 149 14.37 5.17 -12.84
C SER A 149 13.87 4.26 -13.97
N ARG A 150 14.72 3.40 -14.56
CA ARG A 150 14.30 2.48 -15.62
C ARG A 150 13.13 1.63 -15.14
N MET A 151 12.09 1.57 -15.96
CA MET A 151 10.97 0.67 -15.74
C MET A 151 11.29 -0.73 -16.30
N GLU A 152 10.60 -1.73 -15.77
CA GLU A 152 10.64 -3.11 -16.25
C GLU A 152 12.03 -3.78 -16.11
N GLY A 153 12.20 -4.96 -16.70
CA GLY A 153 13.45 -5.71 -16.64
C GLY A 153 13.76 -6.35 -15.28
N PRO A 154 14.96 -6.94 -15.13
CA PRO A 154 15.33 -7.72 -13.95
C PRO A 154 15.49 -6.84 -12.71
N GLY A 155 14.96 -7.30 -11.59
CA GLY A 155 15.14 -6.65 -10.30
C GLY A 155 16.57 -6.75 -9.76
N PHE A 156 16.77 -6.22 -8.56
CA PHE A 156 18.03 -6.35 -7.82
C PHE A 156 17.83 -7.11 -6.50
N SER A 157 18.91 -7.66 -5.97
CA SER A 157 18.90 -8.33 -4.65
C SER A 157 19.59 -7.44 -3.62
N GLY A 158 18.90 -7.16 -2.52
CA GLY A 158 19.50 -6.55 -1.32
C GLY A 158 20.23 -7.57 -0.43
N PHE A 159 20.34 -8.83 -0.88
CA PHE A 159 21.01 -9.91 -0.17
C PHE A 159 22.17 -10.46 -0.99
N LYS A 160 23.26 -10.81 -0.29
CA LYS A 160 24.27 -11.73 -0.78
C LYS A 160 23.76 -13.16 -0.52
N VAL A 161 23.66 -13.97 -1.56
CA VAL A 161 23.14 -15.34 -1.47
C VAL A 161 24.30 -16.32 -1.50
N GLU A 162 24.41 -17.15 -0.47
CA GLU A 162 25.38 -18.24 -0.40
C GLU A 162 24.61 -19.55 -0.62
N ALA A 163 24.96 -20.28 -1.68
CA ALA A 163 24.28 -21.48 -2.12
C ALA A 163 25.16 -22.70 -1.81
N GLU A 164 24.94 -23.29 -0.64
CA GLU A 164 25.49 -24.59 -0.27
C GLU A 164 24.40 -25.67 -0.45
N ASN A 165 24.12 -26.47 0.59
CA ASN A 165 22.99 -27.41 0.61
C ASN A 165 21.63 -26.70 0.73
N VAL A 166 21.62 -25.47 1.25
CA VAL A 166 20.48 -24.56 1.36
C VAL A 166 20.95 -23.16 0.96
N ARG A 167 20.01 -22.27 0.59
CA ARG A 167 20.31 -20.86 0.32
C ARG A 167 20.33 -20.07 1.63
N HIS A 168 21.48 -19.49 1.94
CA HIS A 168 21.65 -18.54 3.04
C HIS A 168 21.62 -17.11 2.49
N TYR A 169 20.85 -16.24 3.14
CA TYR A 169 20.65 -14.86 2.73
C TYR A 169 21.30 -13.93 3.74
N HIS A 170 22.37 -13.26 3.32
CA HIS A 170 23.08 -12.29 4.15
C HIS A 170 22.79 -10.87 3.67
N PRO A 171 22.68 -9.89 4.58
CA PRO A 171 22.63 -8.48 4.21
C PRO A 171 23.77 -8.12 3.25
N LYS A 172 23.44 -7.43 2.16
CA LYS A 172 24.45 -6.94 1.23
C LYS A 172 25.15 -5.71 1.83
N GLU A 173 26.47 -5.71 1.86
CA GLU A 173 27.26 -4.62 2.45
C GLU A 173 27.65 -3.54 1.44
N ALA A 174 27.79 -3.91 0.15
CA ALA A 174 28.17 -3.00 -0.91
C ALA A 174 27.16 -3.05 -2.08
N TYR A 175 26.74 -1.89 -2.55
CA TYR A 175 25.74 -1.76 -3.61
C TYR A 175 26.39 -1.21 -4.90
N GLY A 176 26.09 -1.83 -6.03
CA GLY A 176 26.51 -1.36 -7.34
C GLY A 176 25.46 -0.49 -8.03
N THR A 177 25.81 0.08 -9.18
CA THR A 177 24.89 0.86 -10.03
C THR A 177 23.63 0.08 -10.43
N THR A 178 23.74 -1.25 -10.58
CA THR A 178 22.61 -2.14 -10.87
C THR A 178 21.65 -2.32 -9.68
N ASP A 179 22.07 -2.01 -8.46
CA ASP A 179 21.23 -2.07 -7.27
C ASP A 179 20.51 -0.75 -6.98
N TRP A 180 20.92 0.37 -7.60
CA TRP A 180 20.34 1.70 -7.37
C TRP A 180 18.99 1.91 -8.08
N ARG A 181 18.30 0.83 -8.40
CA ARG A 181 16.93 0.85 -8.92
C ARG A 181 15.93 1.13 -7.81
N ARG A 182 14.74 1.60 -8.17
CA ARG A 182 13.62 1.75 -7.24
C ARG A 182 13.39 0.47 -6.43
N MET A 183 13.11 0.61 -5.13
CA MET A 183 12.92 -0.52 -4.21
C MET A 183 11.74 -1.43 -4.59
N LEU A 184 10.82 -0.93 -5.42
CA LEU A 184 9.77 -1.71 -6.08
C LEU A 184 10.33 -2.91 -6.87
N TYR A 185 11.52 -2.77 -7.46
CA TYR A 185 12.20 -3.83 -8.21
C TYR A 185 13.10 -4.72 -7.34
N MET A 186 13.06 -4.57 -6.02
CA MET A 186 13.85 -5.41 -5.12
C MET A 186 13.23 -6.79 -4.99
N ILE A 187 14.04 -7.84 -5.12
CA ILE A 187 13.64 -9.21 -4.83
C ILE A 187 13.37 -9.35 -3.33
N LYS A 188 12.19 -9.87 -2.98
CA LYS A 188 11.78 -10.12 -1.59
C LYS A 188 11.88 -11.62 -1.27
N VAL A 189 12.56 -11.93 -0.18
CA VAL A 189 12.76 -13.30 0.30
C VAL A 189 11.79 -13.52 1.46
N ARG A 190 10.85 -14.48 1.34
CA ARG A 190 9.72 -14.61 2.28
C ARG A 190 10.10 -14.78 3.75
N GLN A 191 11.25 -15.39 4.03
CA GLN A 191 11.71 -15.68 5.39
C GLN A 191 12.67 -14.61 5.94
N GLU A 192 13.01 -13.60 5.14
CA GLU A 192 13.97 -12.58 5.53
C GLU A 192 13.33 -11.20 5.57
N ARG A 193 13.80 -10.37 6.50
CA ARG A 193 13.46 -8.95 6.49
C ARG A 193 14.38 -8.20 5.54
N GLU A 194 13.90 -7.06 5.06
CA GLU A 194 14.77 -6.16 4.33
C GLU A 194 15.88 -5.63 5.26
N PRO A 195 17.17 -5.72 4.88
CA PRO A 195 18.27 -5.55 5.83
C PRO A 195 18.47 -4.10 6.32
N THR A 196 18.18 -3.08 5.52
CA THR A 196 18.48 -1.67 5.87
C THR A 196 17.22 -0.90 6.25
N PHE A 197 16.17 -1.04 5.45
CA PHE A 197 14.90 -0.37 5.55
C PHE A 197 13.79 -1.24 6.16
N GLY A 198 14.08 -2.50 6.53
CA GLY A 198 13.11 -3.38 7.18
C GLY A 198 12.58 -2.83 8.50
N VAL A 199 13.40 -2.08 9.24
CA VAL A 199 13.00 -1.41 10.50
C VAL A 199 11.99 -0.28 10.30
N PHE A 200 11.72 0.15 9.06
CA PHE A 200 10.79 1.23 8.72
C PHE A 200 9.36 0.73 8.48
N ASP A 201 8.91 -0.22 9.30
CA ASP A 201 7.60 -0.87 9.20
C ASP A 201 7.37 -1.56 7.84
N CYS A 202 8.43 -2.14 7.28
CA CYS A 202 8.30 -2.95 6.07
C CYS A 202 7.44 -4.19 6.38
N PRO A 203 6.44 -4.54 5.55
CA PRO A 203 5.62 -5.72 5.76
C PRO A 203 6.45 -7.01 5.83
N ASP A 204 5.97 -7.96 6.64
CA ASP A 204 6.42 -9.34 6.56
C ASP A 204 6.02 -9.92 5.18
N PHE A 205 7.00 -10.43 4.44
CA PHE A 205 6.81 -10.91 3.07
C PHE A 205 6.03 -12.24 3.00
N ASN A 206 5.77 -12.88 4.14
CA ASN A 206 4.97 -14.10 4.24
C ASN A 206 3.53 -13.84 4.70
N GLN A 207 3.17 -12.58 5.00
CA GLN A 207 1.84 -12.23 5.51
C GLN A 207 1.15 -11.16 4.65
N THR A 208 -0.18 -11.17 4.67
CA THR A 208 -0.95 -10.07 4.06
C THR A 208 -1.04 -8.91 5.03
N VAL A 209 -0.71 -7.70 4.58
CA VAL A 209 -0.70 -6.49 5.42
C VAL A 209 -1.65 -5.46 4.81
N PRO A 210 -2.94 -5.44 5.23
CA PRO A 210 -3.93 -4.49 4.72
C PRO A 210 -3.72 -3.08 5.26
N ASN A 211 -3.11 -2.97 6.44
CA ASN A 211 -2.68 -1.71 7.03
C ASN A 211 -1.25 -1.85 7.56
N ARG A 212 -0.33 -1.09 6.98
CA ARG A 212 1.05 -1.00 7.48
C ARG A 212 1.04 -0.21 8.78
N SER A 213 1.66 -0.75 9.82
CA SER A 213 1.92 0.01 11.03
C SER A 213 2.84 1.19 10.72
N ARG A 214 2.77 2.24 11.53
CA ARG A 214 3.70 3.36 11.46
C ARG A 214 4.25 3.58 12.85
N SER A 215 5.54 3.30 13.02
CA SER A 215 6.27 3.51 14.25
C SER A 215 7.34 4.57 14.05
N THR A 216 7.70 5.25 15.14
CA THR A 216 8.85 6.14 15.20
C THR A 216 9.70 5.68 16.35
N THR A 217 10.82 5.03 16.03
CA THR A 217 11.71 4.43 17.03
C THR A 217 13.13 4.96 16.87
N PRO A 218 13.91 5.05 17.96
CA PRO A 218 15.32 5.44 17.87
C PRO A 218 16.14 4.53 16.96
N LEU A 219 15.78 3.24 16.88
CA LEU A 219 16.45 2.26 16.02
C LEU A 219 16.36 2.63 14.53
N GLN A 220 15.25 3.20 14.09
CA GLN A 220 15.10 3.67 12.71
C GLN A 220 16.08 4.81 12.40
N ALA A 221 16.20 5.79 13.30
CA ALA A 221 17.16 6.88 13.14
C ALA A 221 18.61 6.34 13.14
N LEU A 222 18.94 5.46 14.08
CA LEU A 222 20.26 4.85 14.17
C LEU A 222 20.61 4.00 12.93
N SER A 223 19.61 3.32 12.35
CA SER A 223 19.76 2.55 11.12
C SER A 223 20.09 3.41 9.92
N LEU A 224 19.53 4.63 9.80
CA LEU A 224 19.93 5.55 8.73
C LEU A 224 21.35 6.06 8.93
N LEU A 225 21.74 6.36 10.17
CA LEU A 225 23.07 6.91 10.46
C LEU A 225 24.21 5.91 10.21
N ASN A 226 23.96 4.61 10.39
CA ASN A 226 25.02 3.59 10.37
C ASN A 226 24.89 2.55 9.25
N SER A 227 23.83 2.60 8.43
CA SER A 227 23.67 1.61 7.37
C SER A 227 24.76 1.75 6.30
N PRO A 228 25.39 0.64 5.86
CA PRO A 228 26.33 0.65 4.74
C PRO A 228 25.75 1.30 3.49
N PHE A 229 24.46 1.09 3.20
CA PHE A 229 23.79 1.71 2.07
C PHE A 229 23.79 3.24 2.16
N VAL A 230 23.42 3.78 3.33
CA VAL A 230 23.32 5.24 3.52
C VAL A 230 24.70 5.87 3.52
N LEU A 231 25.66 5.27 4.21
CA LEU A 231 27.05 5.71 4.22
C LEU A 231 27.66 5.71 2.82
N GLN A 232 27.37 4.67 2.01
CA GLN A 232 27.82 4.61 0.63
C GLN A 232 27.21 5.73 -0.22
N GLN A 233 25.91 6.01 -0.09
CA GLN A 233 25.26 7.09 -0.85
C GLN A 233 25.72 8.48 -0.42
N ALA A 234 26.08 8.66 0.86
CA ALA A 234 26.59 9.94 1.37
C ALA A 234 28.04 10.24 0.92
N GLY A 235 28.78 9.22 0.48
CA GLY A 235 30.15 9.36 -0.01
C GLY A 235 30.28 9.59 -1.52
N LEU A 236 29.15 9.64 -2.25
CA LEU A 236 29.07 9.92 -3.69
C LEU A 236 28.81 11.41 -3.92
#